data_AF-A0A5B6W4H1-F1
#
_entry.id   AF-A0A5B6W4H1-F1
#
_cell.length_a   1.000
_cell.length_b   1.000
_cell.length_c   1.000
_cell.angle_alpha   90.00
_cell.angle_beta   90.00
_cell.angle_gamma   90.00
#
_symmetry.space_group_name_H-M   'P 1'
#
loop_
_entity.id
_entity.type
_entity.pdbx_description
1 polymer ?
#
loop_
_entity_poly.entity_id
_entity_poly.type
_entity_poly.pdbx_seq_one_letter_code
_entity_poly.pdbx_strand_id
1 'polypeptide(L)'
;MQKKRGKKEKRKNIILKCWEKEIKEHDVLVMTPQILLDALRNAFLGLEMVSLMIIDERHHATGNHPYAKIMKEFYHKSNNKPKIFGMTASPVVSKGALSSNDCEDQISELENVMDCMIETYVPTAKESCRFFDPTRFCSSSLKAIK
;
A
#
# COMPACT_ATOMS: atom_id res chain seq x y z
N MET A 1 -16.69 25.42 -25.32
CA MET A 1 -15.86 24.41 -24.62
C MET A 1 -15.16 24.90 -23.34
N GLN A 2 -14.91 26.21 -23.15
CA GLN A 2 -14.16 26.73 -21.98
C GLN A 2 -14.86 26.55 -20.61
N LYS A 3 -16.20 26.61 -20.55
CA LYS A 3 -16.99 26.50 -19.30
C LYS A 3 -16.88 25.13 -18.60
N LYS A 4 -16.65 24.04 -19.36
CA LYS A 4 -16.46 22.68 -18.83
C LYS A 4 -15.06 22.46 -18.22
N ARG A 5 -14.06 23.20 -18.70
CA ARG A 5 -12.66 23.11 -18.22
C ARG A 5 -12.49 23.74 -16.84
N GLY A 6 -13.08 24.92 -16.62
CA GLY A 6 -13.08 25.58 -15.31
C GLY A 6 -13.81 24.80 -14.20
N LYS A 7 -14.84 24.02 -14.54
CA LYS A 7 -15.56 23.18 -13.55
C LYS A 7 -14.75 21.94 -13.13
N LYS A 8 -13.96 21.35 -14.04
CA LYS A 8 -13.06 20.24 -13.73
C LYS A 8 -11.90 20.70 -12.84
N GLU A 9 -11.31 21.85 -13.13
CA GLU A 9 -10.20 22.41 -12.35
C GLU A 9 -10.63 22.71 -10.90
N LYS A 10 -11.78 23.36 -10.74
CA LYS A 10 -12.34 23.63 -9.40
C LYS A 10 -12.57 22.34 -8.60
N ARG A 11 -13.04 21.26 -9.24
CA ARG A 11 -13.23 19.95 -8.58
C ARG A 11 -11.91 19.34 -8.15
N LYS A 12 -10.88 19.36 -9.01
CA LYS A 12 -9.55 18.86 -8.66
C LYS A 12 -8.96 19.59 -7.45
N ASN A 13 -9.08 20.91 -7.41
CA ASN A 13 -8.58 21.71 -6.30
C ASN A 13 -9.29 21.41 -4.97
N ILE A 14 -10.59 21.11 -5.00
CA ILE A 14 -11.32 20.70 -3.78
C ILE A 14 -10.81 19.35 -3.29
N ILE A 15 -10.61 18.39 -4.20
CA ILE A 15 -10.15 17.04 -3.85
C ILE A 15 -8.72 17.08 -3.29
N LEU A 16 -7.82 17.87 -3.91
CA LEU A 16 -6.46 18.08 -3.42
C LEU A 16 -6.45 18.55 -1.96
N LYS A 17 -7.23 19.59 -1.66
CA LYS A 17 -7.33 20.13 -0.29
C LYS A 17 -7.85 19.12 0.73
N CYS A 18 -8.78 18.24 0.32
CA CYS A 18 -9.22 17.17 1.19
C CYS A 18 -8.08 16.18 1.47
N TRP A 19 -7.34 15.74 0.45
CA TRP A 19 -6.20 14.84 0.63
C TRP A 19 -5.11 15.44 1.53
N GLU A 20 -4.75 16.70 1.30
CA GLU A 20 -3.79 17.42 2.15
C GLU A 20 -4.21 17.43 3.62
N LYS A 21 -5.51 17.62 3.87
CA LYS A 21 -6.07 17.58 5.22
C LYS A 21 -6.00 16.16 5.81
N GLU A 22 -6.49 15.16 5.10
CA GLU A 22 -6.53 13.77 5.58
C GLU A 22 -5.14 13.24 5.91
N ILE A 23 -4.17 13.50 5.03
CA ILE A 23 -2.76 13.12 5.21
C ILE A 23 -2.12 13.82 6.42
N LYS A 24 -2.51 15.07 6.69
CA LYS A 24 -1.93 15.85 7.80
C LYS A 24 -2.54 15.48 9.15
N GLU A 25 -3.81 15.09 9.16
CA GLU A 25 -4.56 14.79 10.38
C GLU A 25 -4.47 13.32 10.81
N HIS A 26 -4.07 12.41 9.93
CA HIS A 26 -4.03 10.97 10.19
C HIS A 26 -2.67 10.35 9.86
N ASP A 27 -2.13 9.58 10.81
CA ASP A 27 -0.91 8.78 10.61
C ASP A 27 -1.19 7.46 9.86
N VAL A 28 -2.42 6.97 9.91
CA VAL A 28 -2.85 5.70 9.31
C VAL A 28 -4.01 5.93 8.37
N LEU A 29 -3.85 5.52 7.11
CA LEU A 29 -4.86 5.60 6.08
C LEU A 29 -5.24 4.18 5.62
N VAL A 30 -6.54 3.86 5.68
CA VAL A 30 -7.09 2.60 5.16
C VAL A 30 -7.89 2.91 3.90
N MET A 31 -7.50 2.29 2.78
CA MET A 31 -8.14 2.54 1.48
C MET A 31 -8.07 1.33 0.58
N THR A 32 -8.92 1.31 -0.45
CA THR A 32 -8.84 0.28 -1.48
C THR A 32 -7.66 0.54 -2.42
N PRO A 33 -7.15 -0.51 -3.08
CA PRO A 33 -5.98 -0.37 -3.97
C PRO A 33 -6.20 0.60 -5.13
N GLN A 34 -7.44 0.69 -5.63
CA GLN A 34 -7.78 1.62 -6.70
C GLN A 34 -7.72 3.09 -6.24
N ILE A 35 -8.18 3.39 -5.02
CA ILE A 35 -8.10 4.74 -4.47
C ILE A 35 -6.63 5.16 -4.30
N LEU A 36 -5.79 4.26 -3.79
CA LEU A 36 -4.35 4.52 -3.67
C LEU A 36 -3.71 4.78 -5.03
N LEU A 37 -4.00 3.94 -6.03
CA LEU A 37 -3.47 4.11 -7.39
C LEU A 37 -3.85 5.47 -8.00
N ASP A 38 -5.11 5.88 -7.83
CA ASP A 38 -5.59 7.17 -8.33
C ASP A 38 -4.98 8.35 -7.56
N ALA A 39 -4.78 8.23 -6.25
CA ALA A 39 -4.10 9.23 -5.45
C ALA A 39 -2.64 9.43 -5.89
N LEU A 40 -1.91 8.33 -6.13
CA LEU A 40 -0.54 8.36 -6.63
C LEU A 40 -0.46 8.98 -8.04
N ARG A 41 -1.34 8.59 -8.96
CA ARG A 41 -1.37 9.11 -10.35
C ARG A 41 -1.72 10.59 -10.44
N ASN A 42 -2.55 11.08 -9.52
CA ASN A 42 -2.89 12.51 -9.46
C ASN A 42 -1.92 13.31 -8.57
N ALA A 43 -0.86 12.69 -8.05
CA ALA A 43 0.11 13.30 -7.14
C ALA A 43 -0.54 13.90 -5.87
N PHE A 44 -1.63 13.29 -5.40
CA PHE A 44 -2.27 13.65 -4.13
C PHE A 44 -1.55 13.04 -2.93
N LEU A 45 -0.84 11.92 -3.18
CA LEU A 45 -0.03 11.19 -2.22
C LEU A 45 1.29 10.83 -2.92
N GLY A 46 2.42 11.02 -2.25
CA GLY A 46 3.71 10.48 -2.66
C GLY A 46 3.96 9.12 -2.01
N LEU A 47 4.75 8.23 -2.61
CA LEU A 47 5.16 7.00 -1.91
C LEU A 47 6.27 7.27 -0.90
N GLU A 48 7.08 8.29 -1.14
CA GLU A 48 8.23 8.70 -0.33
C GLU A 48 7.86 9.17 1.08
N MET A 49 6.60 9.58 1.29
CA MET A 49 6.08 9.95 2.61
C MET A 49 5.49 8.76 3.38
N VAL A 50 5.29 7.62 2.71
CA VAL A 50 4.75 6.42 3.33
C VAL A 50 5.91 5.63 3.92
N SER A 51 5.82 5.29 5.21
CA SER A 51 6.85 4.48 5.89
C SER A 51 6.57 2.97 5.76
N LEU A 52 5.30 2.59 5.80
CA LEU A 52 4.83 1.21 5.79
C LEU A 52 3.55 1.11 4.95
N MET A 53 3.49 0.13 4.05
CA MET A 53 2.33 -0.20 3.26
C MET A 53 1.89 -1.64 3.61
N ILE A 54 0.67 -1.77 4.12
CA ILE A 54 0.06 -3.07 4.44
C ILE A 54 -0.84 -3.47 3.28
N ILE A 55 -0.61 -4.66 2.72
CA ILE A 55 -1.33 -5.17 1.56
C ILE A 55 -2.03 -6.48 1.94
N ASP A 56 -3.35 -6.44 1.88
CA ASP A 56 -4.22 -7.58 2.16
C ASP A 56 -4.68 -8.28 0.85
N GLU A 57 -4.83 -9.59 0.89
CA GLU A 57 -5.34 -10.47 -0.17
C GLU A 57 -4.60 -10.36 -1.52
N ARG A 58 -3.37 -10.87 -1.54
CA ARG A 58 -2.43 -10.82 -2.68
C ARG A 58 -2.77 -11.69 -3.88
N HIS A 59 -3.75 -12.58 -3.82
CA HIS A 59 -4.06 -13.49 -4.95
C HIS A 59 -4.52 -12.75 -6.22
N HIS A 60 -4.81 -11.45 -6.13
CA HIS A 60 -5.09 -10.58 -7.27
C HIS A 60 -3.88 -9.78 -7.78
N ALA A 61 -2.68 -9.86 -7.19
CA ALA A 61 -1.54 -8.99 -7.51
C ALA A 61 -0.81 -9.34 -8.83
N THR A 62 -1.49 -9.99 -9.78
CA THR A 62 -0.95 -10.33 -11.10
C THR A 62 -1.74 -9.61 -12.21
N GLY A 63 -1.08 -9.38 -13.34
CA GLY A 63 -1.69 -8.74 -14.52
C GLY A 63 -2.09 -7.27 -14.30
N ASN A 64 -3.39 -6.97 -14.37
CA ASN A 64 -3.93 -5.62 -14.49
C ASN A 64 -4.51 -5.04 -13.18
N HIS A 65 -4.33 -5.74 -12.06
CA HIS A 65 -4.84 -5.33 -10.76
C HIS A 65 -4.16 -4.06 -10.25
N PRO A 66 -4.86 -3.20 -9.47
CA PRO A 66 -4.26 -1.96 -8.98
C PRO A 66 -3.00 -2.18 -8.13
N TYR A 67 -2.88 -3.26 -7.36
CA TYR A 67 -1.64 -3.58 -6.64
C TYR A 67 -0.44 -3.74 -7.58
N ALA A 68 -0.57 -4.54 -8.65
CA ALA A 68 0.50 -4.73 -9.62
C ALA A 68 0.90 -3.39 -10.29
N LYS A 69 -0.09 -2.53 -10.57
CA LYS A 69 0.15 -1.19 -11.12
C LYS A 69 0.87 -0.27 -10.13
N ILE A 70 0.47 -0.27 -8.86
CA ILE A 70 1.16 0.50 -7.81
C ILE A 70 2.63 0.06 -7.73
N MET A 71 2.86 -1.26 -7.69
CA MET A 71 4.21 -1.81 -7.60
C MET A 71 5.06 -1.40 -8.81
N LYS A 72 4.54 -1.59 -10.03
CA LYS A 72 5.27 -1.32 -11.28
C LYS A 72 5.44 0.16 -11.61
N GLU A 73 4.40 0.97 -11.40
CA GLU A 73 4.39 2.38 -11.80
C GLU A 73 5.08 3.29 -10.80
N PHE A 74 5.00 2.97 -9.50
CA PHE A 74 5.44 3.84 -8.42
C PHE A 74 6.50 3.19 -7.53
N TYR A 75 6.22 2.04 -6.93
CA TYR A 75 7.10 1.45 -5.92
C TYR A 75 8.49 1.09 -6.46
N HIS A 76 8.56 0.30 -7.53
CA HIS A 76 9.83 -0.16 -8.11
C HIS A 76 10.68 0.96 -8.72
N LYS A 77 10.06 2.11 -9.00
CA LYS A 77 10.74 3.31 -9.52
C LYS A 77 11.14 4.31 -8.45
N SER A 78 10.67 4.13 -7.21
CA SER A 78 11.02 5.02 -6.10
C SER A 78 12.39 4.66 -5.53
N ASN A 79 13.18 5.69 -5.23
CA ASN A 79 14.42 5.54 -4.45
C ASN A 79 14.12 5.35 -2.96
N ASN A 80 13.04 5.97 -2.47
CA ASN A 80 12.59 5.88 -1.08
C ASN A 80 11.32 5.02 -1.05
N LYS A 81 11.51 3.71 -0.84
CA LYS A 81 10.42 2.73 -0.86
C LYS A 81 9.85 2.56 0.55
N PRO A 82 8.50 2.59 0.72
CA PRO A 82 7.90 2.16 1.98
C PRO A 82 8.24 0.69 2.23
N LYS A 83 8.30 0.27 3.50
CA LYS A 83 8.33 -1.17 3.79
C LYS A 83 6.98 -1.78 3.39
N ILE A 84 6.98 -2.99 2.84
CA ILE A 84 5.75 -3.70 2.50
C ILE A 84 5.52 -4.82 3.50
N PHE A 85 4.32 -4.86 4.08
CA PHE A 85 3.84 -5.97 4.88
C PHE A 85 2.64 -6.61 4.18
N GLY A 86 2.82 -7.83 3.68
CA GLY A 86 1.76 -8.57 3.00
C GLY A 86 1.07 -9.54 3.94
N MET A 87 -0.26 -9.50 3.95
CA MET A 87 -1.08 -10.53 4.60
C MET A 87 -1.79 -11.32 3.51
N THR A 88 -1.74 -12.65 3.60
CA THR A 88 -2.50 -13.54 2.72
C THR A 88 -2.85 -14.82 3.47
N ALA A 89 -4.09 -15.28 3.33
CA ALA A 89 -4.51 -16.58 3.86
C ALA A 89 -3.96 -17.75 3.03
N SER A 90 -3.59 -17.51 1.77
CA SER A 90 -2.95 -18.48 0.88
C SER A 90 -1.87 -17.80 0.03
N PRO A 91 -0.59 -18.22 0.13
CA PRO A 91 0.46 -17.71 -0.74
C PRO A 91 0.43 -18.34 -2.14
N VAL A 92 -0.27 -19.46 -2.34
CA VAL A 92 -0.31 -20.22 -3.61
C VAL A 92 -1.63 -19.96 -4.33
N VAL A 93 -1.57 -19.58 -5.61
CA VAL A 93 -2.74 -19.12 -6.40
C VAL A 93 -3.25 -20.19 -7.39
N SER A 94 -2.48 -21.24 -7.67
CA SER A 94 -2.89 -22.24 -8.66
C SER A 94 -3.73 -23.38 -8.09
N LYS A 95 -4.91 -23.61 -8.70
CA LYS A 95 -5.54 -24.94 -8.76
C LYS A 95 -4.65 -25.88 -9.58
N GLY A 96 -3.57 -26.37 -8.99
CA GLY A 96 -2.64 -27.26 -9.71
C GLY A 96 -1.20 -27.27 -9.23
N ALA A 97 -0.91 -26.92 -7.97
CA ALA A 97 0.38 -27.30 -7.38
C ALA A 97 0.43 -28.84 -7.29
N LEU A 98 1.03 -29.46 -8.30
CA LEU A 98 1.17 -30.91 -8.41
C LEU A 98 2.48 -31.39 -7.72
N SER A 99 3.37 -30.46 -7.38
CA SER A 99 4.65 -30.73 -6.71
C SER A 99 5.05 -29.61 -5.72
N SER A 100 5.99 -29.90 -4.82
CA SER A 100 6.59 -28.92 -3.88
C SER A 100 7.30 -27.77 -4.61
N ASN A 101 7.89 -28.05 -5.77
CA ASN A 101 8.71 -27.09 -6.50
C ASN A 101 7.86 -25.98 -7.14
N ASP A 102 6.67 -26.33 -7.64
CA ASP A 102 5.73 -25.36 -8.23
C ASP A 102 5.22 -24.34 -7.19
N CYS A 103 5.18 -24.73 -5.91
CA CYS A 103 4.82 -23.83 -4.81
C CYS A 103 5.96 -22.86 -4.49
N GLU A 104 7.20 -23.33 -4.44
CA GLU A 104 8.37 -22.50 -4.18
C GLU A 104 8.55 -21.42 -5.26
N ASP A 105 8.35 -21.78 -6.53
CA ASP A 105 8.43 -20.83 -7.64
C ASP A 105 7.34 -19.74 -7.55
N GLN A 106 6.11 -20.10 -7.20
CA GLN A 106 5.01 -19.15 -7.01
C GLN A 106 5.25 -18.20 -5.82
N ILE A 107 5.79 -18.73 -4.72
CA ILE A 107 6.16 -17.93 -3.55
C ILE A 107 7.26 -16.94 -3.92
N SER A 108 8.31 -17.42 -4.60
CA SER A 108 9.42 -16.58 -5.07
C SER A 108 8.97 -15.50 -6.04
N GLU A 109 8.11 -15.83 -7.01
CA GLU A 109 7.52 -14.84 -7.92
C GLU A 109 6.77 -13.76 -7.13
N LEU A 110 5.98 -14.17 -6.14
CA LEU A 110 5.21 -13.25 -5.30
C LEU A 110 6.10 -12.35 -4.44
N GLU A 111 7.15 -12.89 -3.85
CA GLU A 111 8.15 -12.14 -3.08
C GLU A 111 8.85 -11.09 -3.95
N ASN A 112 9.23 -11.46 -5.18
CA ASN A 112 9.87 -10.55 -6.13
C ASN A 112 8.94 -9.43 -6.59
N VAL A 113 7.67 -9.74 -6.88
CA VAL A 113 6.68 -8.73 -7.30
C VAL A 113 6.43 -7.73 -6.18
N MET A 114 6.32 -8.22 -4.94
CA MET A 114 5.91 -7.45 -3.77
C MET A 114 7.07 -6.88 -2.96
N ASP A 115 8.32 -7.19 -3.33
CA ASP A 115 9.56 -6.79 -2.66
C ASP A 115 9.49 -7.02 -1.14
N CYS A 116 9.10 -8.24 -0.79
CA CYS A 116 8.87 -8.62 0.60
C CYS A 116 9.28 -10.08 0.83
N MET A 117 9.40 -10.46 2.11
CA MET A 117 9.56 -11.84 2.54
C MET A 117 8.23 -12.41 3.01
N ILE A 118 7.88 -13.62 2.59
CA ILE A 118 6.69 -14.34 3.02
C ILE A 118 7.07 -15.25 4.19
N GLU A 119 6.59 -14.93 5.38
CA GLU A 119 6.69 -15.81 6.54
C GLU A 119 5.34 -16.48 6.83
N THR A 120 5.36 -17.79 7.01
CA THR A 120 4.16 -18.54 7.41
C THR A 120 4.20 -18.74 8.91
N TYR A 121 3.35 -18.02 9.64
CA TYR A 121 3.22 -18.19 11.09
C TYR A 121 2.09 -19.18 11.38
N VAL A 122 2.40 -20.30 12.05
CA VAL A 122 1.39 -21.17 12.64
C VAL A 122 1.17 -20.69 14.08
N PRO A 123 0.08 -19.96 14.37
CA PRO A 123 -0.13 -19.43 15.70
C PRO A 123 -0.37 -20.58 16.69
N THR A 124 0.57 -20.77 17.62
CA THR A 124 0.21 -21.35 18.92
C THR A 124 -0.58 -20.25 19.64
N ALA A 125 -1.90 -20.29 19.54
CA ALA A 125 -2.77 -19.18 19.93
C ALA A 125 -2.55 -18.77 21.41
N LYS A 126 -1.86 -17.64 21.62
CA LYS A 126 -1.92 -16.84 22.84
C LYS A 126 -2.43 -15.47 22.43
N GLU A 127 -3.66 -15.17 22.81
CA GLU A 127 -4.25 -13.86 22.58
C GLU A 127 -3.51 -12.80 23.41
N SER A 128 -3.10 -11.71 22.75
CA SER A 128 -2.56 -10.52 23.41
C SER A 128 -3.12 -9.30 22.70
N CYS A 129 -4.17 -8.70 23.25
CA CYS A 129 -4.70 -7.44 22.75
C CYS A 129 -3.72 -6.30 23.05
N ARG A 130 -3.23 -5.62 22.02
CA ARG A 130 -2.51 -4.36 22.16
C ARG A 130 -3.35 -3.25 21.56
N PHE A 131 -3.61 -2.21 22.36
CA PHE A 131 -4.33 -1.03 21.91
C PHE A 131 -3.32 0.01 21.41
N PHE A 132 -3.67 0.68 20.32
CA PHE A 132 -2.90 1.83 19.87
C PHE A 132 -2.99 2.93 20.93
N ASP A 133 -1.84 3.35 21.45
CA ASP A 133 -1.72 4.45 22.41
C ASP A 133 -1.13 5.65 21.66
N PRO A 134 -1.95 6.67 21.30
CA PRO A 134 -1.50 7.84 20.55
C PRO A 134 -0.42 8.63 21.32
N THR A 135 -0.38 8.52 22.65
CA THR A 135 0.55 9.31 23.49
C THR A 135 1.98 8.79 23.44
N ARG A 136 2.20 7.56 22.96
CA ARG A 136 3.55 6.95 22.87
C ARG A 136 4.38 7.47 21.70
N PHE A 137 3.77 8.11 20.71
CA PHE A 137 4.46 8.69 19.56
C PHE A 137 4.46 10.22 19.63
N CYS A 138 4.82 10.81 20.78
CA CYS A 138 5.30 12.19 20.79
C CYS A 138 6.73 12.22 20.23
N SER A 139 6.87 12.09 18.92
CA SER A 139 8.08 12.51 18.22
C SER A 139 8.09 14.04 18.22
N SER A 140 8.83 14.62 19.16
CA SER A 140 9.16 16.05 19.13
C SER A 140 10.07 16.43 17.94
N SER A 141 10.40 15.48 17.05
CA SER A 141 11.48 15.61 16.07
C SER A 141 11.04 15.72 14.60
N LEU A 142 9.75 15.65 14.26
CA LEU A 142 9.30 15.84 12.85
C LEU A 142 8.77 17.25 12.51
N LYS A 143 8.88 18.23 13.42
CA LYS A 143 8.51 19.64 13.13
C LYS A 143 9.66 20.52 12.62
N ALA A 144 10.84 19.96 12.37
CA ALA A 144 12.02 20.72 11.97
C ALA A 144 12.60 20.24 10.64
N ILE A 145 11.82 20.35 9.56
CA ILE A 145 12.38 20.60 8.23
C ILE A 145 11.58 21.77 7.67
N LYS A 146 12.20 22.95 7.74
CA LYS A 146 11.70 24.22 7.23
C LYS A 146 12.33 24.47 5.86
#